data_AF-A0A660ZLJ9-F1
#
_entry.id   AF-A0A660ZLJ9-F1
#
_cell.length_a   1.000
_cell.length_b   1.000
_cell.length_c   1.000
_cell.angle_alpha   90.00
_cell.angle_beta   90.00
_cell.angle_gamma   90.00
#
_symmetry.space_group_name_H-M   'P 1'
#
loop_
_entity.id
_entity.type
_entity.pdbx_description
1 polymer ?
#
loop_
_entity_poly.entity_id
_entity_poly.type
_entity_poly.pdbx_seq_one_letter_code
_entity_poly.pdbx_strand_id
1 'polypeptide(L)'
;MELEPRKIINICSTHYQNWKREALSAKTPEEMKKFLEKAFFWLELQSNLLILWTVKNTMGDDPAVQEKVEKAQININKKIVEYASSVIKELK
;
A
#
# COMPACT_ATOMS: atom_id res chain seq x y z
N MET A 1 -1.02 -9.08 8.59
CA MET A 1 -1.89 -7.89 8.51
C MET A 1 -3.32 -8.38 8.40
N GLU A 2 -4.22 -7.93 9.27
CA GLU A 2 -5.65 -8.23 9.12
C GLU A 2 -6.18 -7.51 7.87
N LEU A 3 -6.79 -8.25 6.95
CA LEU A 3 -7.26 -7.74 5.66
C LEU A 3 -8.68 -7.16 5.73
N GLU A 4 -9.12 -6.61 6.86
CA GLU A 4 -10.46 -6.04 6.95
C GLU A 4 -10.59 -4.80 6.03
N PRO A 5 -11.53 -4.75 5.06
CA PRO A 5 -11.60 -3.67 4.07
C PRO A 5 -11.65 -2.28 4.68
N ARG A 6 -12.41 -2.10 5.78
CA ARG A 6 -12.50 -0.82 6.49
C ARG A 6 -11.15 -0.42 7.11
N LYS A 7 -10.40 -1.37 7.66
CA LYS A 7 -9.06 -1.11 8.22
C LYS A 7 -8.07 -0.77 7.11
N ILE A 8 -8.09 -1.51 6.00
CA ILE A 8 -7.25 -1.25 4.82
C ILE A 8 -7.46 0.18 4.32
N ILE A 9 -8.72 0.56 4.09
CA ILE A 9 -9.08 1.89 3.59
C ILE A 9 -8.64 2.96 4.59
N ASN A 10 -8.93 2.78 5.88
CA ASN A 10 -8.58 3.79 6.89
C ASN A 10 -7.06 4.04 6.96
N ILE A 11 -6.26 2.98 7.01
CA ILE A 11 -4.79 3.08 7.10
C ILE A 11 -4.23 3.70 5.83
N CYS A 12 -4.56 3.14 4.66
CA CYS A 12 -3.95 3.57 3.40
C CYS A 12 -4.40 4.98 3.02
N SER A 13 -5.68 5.32 3.21
CA SER A 13 -6.20 6.66 2.94
C SER A 13 -5.56 7.70 3.86
N THR A 14 -5.38 7.39 5.15
CA THR A 14 -4.69 8.31 6.09
C THR A 14 -3.28 8.62 5.62
N HIS A 15 -2.48 7.61 5.27
CA HIS A 15 -1.13 7.82 4.77
C HIS A 15 -1.09 8.53 3.41
N TYR A 16 -2.00 8.17 2.49
CA TYR A 16 -2.14 8.86 1.21
C TYR A 16 -2.43 10.36 1.41
N GLN A 17 -3.40 10.72 2.25
CA GLN A 17 -3.74 12.13 2.50
C GLN A 17 -2.60 12.89 3.17
N ASN A 18 -1.84 12.24 4.06
CA ASN A 18 -0.66 12.85 4.66
C ASN A 18 0.39 13.18 3.60
N TRP A 19 0.79 12.21 2.78
CA TRP A 19 1.79 12.46 1.73
C TRP A 19 1.31 13.41 0.64
N LYS A 20 0.02 13.36 0.29
CA LYS A 20 -0.58 14.33 -0.62
C LYS A 20 -0.48 15.76 -0.06
N ARG A 21 -0.74 15.95 1.23
CA ARG A 21 -0.62 17.26 1.88
C ARG A 21 0.83 17.76 1.92
N GLU A 22 1.79 16.89 2.19
CA GLU A 22 3.21 17.23 2.08
C GLU A 22 3.58 17.61 0.64
N ALA A 23 3.10 16.86 -0.36
CA ALA A 23 3.33 17.18 -1.77
C ALA A 23 2.78 18.55 -2.17
N LEU A 24 1.58 18.90 -1.72
CA LEU A 24 0.97 20.22 -1.97
C LEU A 24 1.69 21.36 -1.25
N SER A 25 2.46 21.05 -0.19
CA SER A 25 3.22 22.01 0.60
C SER A 25 4.71 22.06 0.22
N ALA A 26 5.14 21.25 -0.74
CA ALA A 26 6.52 21.15 -1.19
C ALA A 26 7.00 22.47 -1.82
N LYS A 27 8.27 22.81 -1.60
CA LYS A 27 8.85 24.06 -2.10
C LYS A 27 9.50 23.90 -3.47
N THR A 28 9.83 22.66 -3.84
CA THR A 28 10.45 22.34 -5.13
C THR A 28 9.69 21.24 -5.86
N PRO A 29 9.79 21.19 -7.21
CA PRO A 29 9.25 20.09 -7.99
C PRO A 29 9.80 18.72 -7.57
N GLU A 30 11.07 18.65 -7.16
CA GLU A 30 11.74 17.43 -6.72
C GLU A 30 11.14 16.89 -5.41
N GLU A 31 10.92 17.78 -4.43
CA GLU A 31 10.24 17.43 -3.17
C GLU A 31 8.79 16.98 -3.43
N MET A 32 8.07 17.72 -4.28
CA MET A 32 6.70 17.39 -4.65
C MET A 32 6.61 16.00 -5.27
N LYS A 33 7.50 15.70 -6.23
CA LYS A 33 7.58 14.39 -6.87
C LYS A 33 7.80 13.28 -5.84
N LYS A 34 8.77 13.46 -4.94
CA LYS A 34 9.07 12.49 -3.88
C LYS A 34 7.87 12.22 -2.97
N PHE A 35 7.15 13.25 -2.55
CA PHE A 35 5.94 13.07 -1.73
C PHE A 35 4.78 12.44 -2.51
N LEU A 36 4.61 12.77 -3.80
CA LEU A 36 3.61 12.12 -4.65
C LEU A 36 3.90 10.64 -4.85
N GLU A 37 5.16 10.24 -5.07
CA GLU A 37 5.54 8.82 -5.15
C GLU A 37 5.14 8.05 -3.89
N LYS A 38 5.36 8.65 -2.71
CA LYS A 38 4.90 8.07 -1.43
C LYS A 38 3.39 8.02 -1.34
N ALA A 39 2.67 9.05 -1.78
CA ALA A 39 1.20 9.04 -1.79
C ALA A 39 0.68 7.92 -2.71
N PHE A 40 1.19 7.82 -3.93
CA PHE A 40 0.78 6.79 -4.90
C PHE A 40 1.07 5.38 -4.42
N PHE A 41 2.20 5.15 -3.74
CA PHE A 41 2.45 3.87 -3.08
C PHE A 41 1.29 3.43 -2.18
N TRP A 42 0.79 4.31 -1.31
CA TRP A 42 -0.32 3.98 -0.40
C TRP A 42 -1.64 3.79 -1.12
N LEU A 43 -1.89 4.55 -2.20
CA LEU A 43 -3.09 4.39 -3.02
C LEU A 43 -3.09 3.04 -3.74
N GLU A 44 -1.96 2.66 -4.35
CA GLU A 44 -1.78 1.37 -5.00
C GLU A 44 -1.88 0.22 -3.99
N LEU A 45 -1.28 0.38 -2.82
CA LEU A 45 -1.34 -0.61 -1.74
C LEU A 45 -2.80 -0.87 -1.31
N GLN A 46 -3.59 0.19 -1.15
CA GLN A 46 -5.02 0.07 -0.83
C GLN A 46 -5.75 -0.81 -1.87
N SER A 47 -5.57 -0.47 -3.15
CA SER A 47 -6.22 -1.19 -4.26
C SER A 47 -5.81 -2.66 -4.28
N ASN A 48 -4.51 -2.95 -4.16
CA ASN A 48 -3.99 -4.31 -4.15
C ASN A 48 -4.54 -5.14 -2.98
N LEU A 49 -4.63 -4.55 -1.78
CA LEU A 49 -5.15 -5.23 -0.61
C LEU A 49 -6.66 -5.50 -0.71
N LEU A 50 -7.43 -4.55 -1.25
CA LEU A 50 -8.87 -4.73 -1.47
C LEU A 50 -9.15 -5.78 -2.55
N ILE A 51 -8.39 -5.79 -3.65
CA ILE A 51 -8.48 -6.82 -4.68
C ILE A 51 -8.15 -8.19 -4.08
N LEU A 52 -7.05 -8.29 -3.32
CA LEU A 52 -6.65 -9.55 -2.69
C LEU A 52 -7.71 -10.06 -1.70
N TRP A 53 -8.26 -9.17 -0.88
CA TRP A 53 -9.35 -9.50 0.02
C TRP A 53 -10.58 -9.98 -0.76
N THR A 54 -10.94 -9.29 -1.86
CA THR A 54 -12.10 -9.65 -2.67
C THR A 54 -11.93 -11.05 -3.24
N VAL A 55 -10.80 -11.34 -3.91
CA VAL A 55 -10.50 -12.66 -4.48
C VAL A 55 -10.52 -13.75 -3.40
N LYS A 56 -9.92 -13.48 -2.24
CA LYS A 56 -9.92 -14.43 -1.11
C LYS A 56 -11.33 -14.74 -0.60
N ASN A 57 -12.24 -13.78 -0.59
CA ASN A 57 -13.59 -13.97 -0.04
C ASN A 57 -14.62 -14.44 -1.09
N THR A 58 -14.34 -14.29 -2.38
CA THR A 58 -15.25 -14.76 -3.45
C THR A 58 -14.82 -16.07 -4.08
N MET A 59 -13.51 -16.39 -4.06
CA MET A 59 -12.91 -17.54 -4.75
C MET A 59 -11.98 -18.36 -3.83
N GLY A 60 -12.01 -18.10 -2.51
CA GLY A 60 -11.05 -18.67 -1.56
C GLY A 60 -11.13 -20.18 -1.33
N ASP A 61 -12.20 -20.83 -1.76
CA ASP A 61 -12.38 -22.28 -1.61
C ASP A 61 -11.66 -23.09 -2.72
N ASP A 62 -11.23 -22.43 -3.80
CA ASP A 62 -10.44 -23.07 -4.86
C ASP A 62 -8.96 -23.18 -4.43
N PRO A 63 -8.41 -24.40 -4.27
CA PRO A 63 -7.01 -24.59 -3.87
C PRO A 63 -5.99 -23.91 -4.80
N ALA A 64 -6.28 -23.83 -6.11
CA ALA A 64 -5.40 -23.18 -7.08
C ALA A 64 -5.43 -21.64 -6.93
N VAL A 65 -6.50 -21.08 -6.36
CA VAL A 65 -6.61 -19.66 -6.02
C VAL A 65 -5.93 -19.38 -4.68
N GLN A 66 -6.05 -20.26 -3.69
CA GLN A 66 -5.41 -20.10 -2.38
C GLN A 66 -3.90 -19.89 -2.49
N GLU A 67 -3.21 -20.74 -3.25
CA GLU A 67 -1.76 -20.61 -3.45
C GLU A 67 -1.37 -19.26 -4.07
N LYS A 68 -2.17 -18.78 -5.04
CA LYS A 68 -1.95 -17.48 -5.70
C LYS A 68 -2.20 -16.32 -4.74
N VAL A 69 -3.22 -16.41 -3.90
CA VAL A 69 -3.54 -15.42 -2.86
C VAL A 69 -2.41 -15.32 -1.84
N GLU A 70 -1.86 -16.44 -1.39
CA GLU A 70 -0.71 -16.45 -0.47
C GLU A 70 0.54 -15.81 -1.09
N LYS A 71 0.87 -16.18 -2.34
CA LYS A 71 1.98 -15.57 -3.09
C LYS A 71 1.79 -14.07 -3.26
N ALA A 72 0.58 -13.62 -3.59
CA ALA A 72 0.26 -12.20 -3.70
C ALA A 72 0.42 -11.48 -2.36
N GLN A 73 -0.03 -12.08 -1.26
CA GLN A 73 0.14 -11.51 0.09
C GLN A 73 1.62 -11.34 0.46
N ILE A 74 2.46 -12.34 0.18
CA ILE A 74 3.91 -12.27 0.43
C ILE A 74 4.53 -11.12 -0.37
N ASN A 75 4.20 -11.00 -1.65
CA ASN A 75 4.71 -9.94 -2.51
C ASN A 75 4.29 -8.54 -2.02
N ILE A 76 3.04 -8.38 -1.58
CA ILE A 76 2.58 -7.12 -0.98
C ILE A 76 3.37 -6.80 0.30
N ASN A 77 3.54 -7.78 1.20
CA ASN A 77 4.30 -7.59 2.43
C ASN A 77 5.75 -7.18 2.14
N LYS A 78 6.38 -7.79 1.14
CA LYS A 78 7.72 -7.42 0.69
C LYS A 78 7.79 -5.96 0.25
N LYS A 79 6.84 -5.50 -0.57
CA LYS A 79 6.75 -4.08 -0.99
C LYS A 79 6.58 -3.12 0.18
N ILE A 80 5.79 -3.49 1.20
CA ILE A 80 5.64 -2.69 2.43
C ILE A 80 6.97 -2.57 3.17
N VAL A 81 7.72 -3.66 3.30
CA VAL A 81 9.04 -3.65 3.96
C VAL A 81 10.06 -2.82 3.18
N GLU A 82 10.06 -2.93 1.85
CA GLU A 82 10.92 -2.13 0.97
C GLU A 82 10.62 -0.63 1.10
N TYR A 83 9.33 -0.26 1.10
CA TYR A 83 8.89 1.12 1.32
C TYR A 83 9.27 1.63 2.72
N ALA A 84 9.03 0.85 3.78
CA ALA A 84 9.40 1.26 5.13
C ALA A 84 10.92 1.47 5.24
N SER A 85 11.70 0.60 4.61
CA SER A 85 13.16 0.71 4.56
C SER A 85 13.62 1.96 3.82
N SER A 86 12.97 2.33 2.71
CA SER A 86 13.31 3.57 1.99
C SER A 86 12.99 4.81 2.83
N VAL A 87 11.83 4.84 3.48
CA VAL A 87 11.46 5.95 4.39
C VAL A 87 12.42 6.09 5.55
N ILE A 88 12.84 4.99 6.19
CA ILE A 88 13.81 5.01 7.29
C ILE A 88 15.18 5.53 6.83
N LYS A 89 15.62 5.15 5.62
CA LYS A 89 16.89 5.64 5.06
C LYS A 89 16.89 7.14 4.82
N GLU A 90 15.74 7.75 4.57
CA GLU A 90 15.63 9.20 4.41
C GLU A 90 15.66 9.98 5.74
N LEU A 91 15.45 9.30 6.87
CA LEU A 91 15.51 9.90 8.21
C LEU A 91 16.92 9.88 8.82
N LYS A 92 17.86 9.14 8.20
CA LYS A 92 19.26 9.04 8.59
C LYS A 92 20.11 9.97 7.74
#